data_AF-A0A6A6LVP1-F1
#
_entry.id   AF-A0A6A6LVP1-F1
#
_cell.length_a   1.000
_cell.length_b   1.000
_cell.length_c   1.000
_cell.angle_alpha   90.00
_cell.angle_beta   90.00
_cell.angle_gamma   90.00
#
_symmetry.space_group_name_H-M   'P 1'
#
loop_
_entity.id
_entity.type
_entity.pdbx_description
1 polymer ?
#
loop_
_entity_poly.entity_id
_entity_poly.type
_entity_poly.pdbx_seq_one_letter_code
_entity_poly.pdbx_strand_id
1 'polypeptide(L)'
;MASMACFSFLSLLLALSFSATAKQVYIVHMKHNTKPQSFATHHDWYSSSLKSITSTSDSLLYAYTTAFPGFAAFLDPQEVDFLRNSEAVLDVYEDTVYSLHTTRTPEFLGLNTDLGLFDGHNTLDIDQASHDVIIGCLTLGFGPSLGVSMTRGYHMATGGSYLKKPKEIESPRDQDGHGTHTASTAAGSQVANASLLGYASGTARGMATHARVASYKVCWNTGCFGSDILAGMDRAIEDGVDVLSLSLGGGSVPYYRDTIAIGAFAAMERGIFVSCSAGNSGPNKATLANVAPWIMTVGAGTLDRDFPAYALLGNNNRFTGVSLYSGTGMGNKQLGLVYNKGNSSSNLCLPGSLEPAFVRGKLVVCDRGINARVEKGAVVRDAGGIGMILANTEASGEELVADSHLLPAVAVGGRRVI
;
A
#
# COMPACT_ATOMS: atom_id res chain seq x y z
N MET A 1 27.52 64.15 -31.99
CA MET A 1 27.46 62.78 -32.55
C MET A 1 28.12 61.85 -31.55
N ALA A 2 27.36 61.01 -30.85
CA ALA A 2 27.89 59.94 -29.98
C ALA A 2 26.78 58.92 -29.67
N SER A 3 27.12 57.63 -29.69
CA SER A 3 26.36 56.49 -29.15
C SER A 3 24.86 56.35 -29.51
N MET A 4 24.56 55.95 -30.75
CA MET A 4 23.39 55.10 -31.03
C MET A 4 23.76 53.64 -30.74
N ALA A 5 23.59 53.16 -29.50
CA ALA A 5 23.99 51.79 -29.14
C ALA A 5 23.22 51.20 -27.92
N CYS A 6 21.89 51.32 -27.86
CA CYS A 6 21.10 50.84 -26.70
C CYS A 6 19.83 50.03 -27.06
N PHE A 7 19.66 49.60 -28.32
CA PHE A 7 18.43 48.95 -28.80
C PHE A 7 18.62 47.48 -29.28
N SER A 8 19.75 46.85 -28.93
CA SER A 8 20.10 45.50 -29.39
C SER A 8 20.09 44.42 -28.29
N PHE A 9 19.77 44.78 -27.04
CA PHE A 9 19.88 43.88 -25.88
C PHE A 9 18.54 43.33 -25.36
N LEU A 10 17.44 43.57 -26.07
CA LEU A 10 16.08 43.14 -25.66
C LEU A 10 15.46 42.09 -26.60
N SER A 11 16.27 41.44 -27.45
CA SER A 11 15.85 40.45 -28.45
C SER A 11 16.52 39.08 -28.31
N LEU A 12 17.37 38.86 -27.30
CA LEU A 12 18.07 37.60 -27.04
C LEU A 12 17.80 37.07 -25.61
N LEU A 13 16.53 37.06 -25.23
CA LEU A 13 16.05 36.54 -23.93
C LEU A 13 14.81 35.63 -24.06
N LEU A 14 14.56 35.12 -25.26
CA LEU A 14 13.59 34.05 -25.54
C LEU A 14 14.32 32.84 -26.14
N ALA A 15 13.78 31.64 -25.90
CA ALA A 15 14.22 30.37 -26.48
C ALA A 15 15.65 29.89 -26.14
N LEU A 16 16.02 29.87 -24.85
CA LEU A 16 16.84 28.78 -24.30
C LEU A 16 16.36 28.35 -22.90
N SER A 17 15.06 28.11 -22.78
CA SER A 17 14.49 27.37 -21.66
C SER A 17 14.90 25.90 -21.76
N PHE A 18 16.12 25.58 -21.31
CA PHE A 18 16.49 24.20 -20.99
C PHE A 18 15.54 23.70 -19.92
N SER A 19 14.55 22.90 -20.32
CA SER A 19 13.78 22.09 -19.39
C SER A 19 14.72 20.99 -18.91
N ALA A 20 15.46 21.28 -17.85
CA ALA A 20 16.27 20.31 -17.14
C ALA A 20 15.32 19.30 -16.48
N THR A 21 14.98 18.25 -17.22
CA THR A 21 14.16 17.15 -16.75
C THR A 21 14.82 16.52 -15.53
N ALA A 22 14.08 16.48 -14.42
CA ALA A 22 14.59 15.95 -13.17
C ALA A 22 14.92 14.46 -13.33
N LYS A 23 15.99 14.01 -12.63
CA LYS A 23 16.29 12.58 -12.56
C LYS A 23 15.18 11.85 -11.78
N GLN A 24 14.88 10.62 -12.21
CA GLN A 24 13.90 9.73 -11.59
C GLN A 24 14.51 8.34 -11.38
N VAL A 25 13.84 7.50 -10.59
CA VAL A 25 14.23 6.09 -10.44
C VAL A 25 13.69 5.30 -11.63
N TYR A 26 14.59 4.57 -12.28
CA TYR A 26 14.27 3.65 -13.38
C TYR A 26 14.82 2.26 -13.10
N ILE A 27 14.10 1.24 -13.55
CA ILE A 27 14.48 -0.17 -13.49
C ILE A 27 14.87 -0.61 -14.90
N VAL A 28 16.13 -1.04 -15.05
CA VAL A 28 16.79 -1.39 -16.31
C VAL A 28 16.88 -2.91 -16.42
N HIS A 29 16.14 -3.49 -17.34
CA HIS A 29 16.16 -4.93 -17.61
C HIS A 29 17.35 -5.26 -18.52
N MET A 30 18.24 -6.16 -18.08
CA MET A 30 19.45 -6.55 -18.81
C MET A 30 19.30 -7.94 -19.43
N LYS A 31 19.95 -8.17 -20.58
CA LYS A 31 20.02 -9.49 -21.22
C LYS A 31 20.91 -10.44 -20.43
N HIS A 32 20.40 -11.02 -19.35
CA HIS A 32 21.15 -11.86 -18.39
C HIS A 32 22.11 -12.86 -19.05
N ASN A 33 21.62 -13.58 -20.06
CA ASN A 33 22.32 -14.67 -20.71
C ASN A 33 23.42 -14.21 -21.69
N THR A 34 23.57 -12.89 -21.92
CA THR A 34 24.63 -12.31 -22.77
C THR A 34 25.72 -11.61 -21.96
N LYS A 35 25.88 -11.93 -20.66
CA LYS A 35 26.98 -11.38 -19.84
C LYS A 35 28.34 -11.71 -20.48
N PRO A 36 29.19 -10.71 -20.81
CA PRO A 36 30.53 -10.97 -21.30
C PRO A 36 31.38 -11.74 -20.29
N GLN A 37 32.21 -12.67 -20.76
CA GLN A 37 33.10 -13.45 -19.89
C GLN A 37 34.19 -12.60 -19.19
N SER A 38 34.37 -11.34 -19.61
CA SER A 38 35.26 -10.37 -18.96
C SER A 38 34.78 -9.89 -17.59
N PHE A 39 33.53 -10.11 -17.21
CA PHE A 39 32.97 -9.74 -15.90
C PHE A 39 32.78 -10.99 -15.04
N ALA A 40 33.26 -10.96 -13.79
CA ALA A 40 33.13 -12.09 -12.88
C ALA A 40 31.65 -12.36 -12.57
N THR A 41 30.94 -11.40 -12.00
CA THR A 41 29.50 -11.48 -11.69
C THR A 41 28.64 -10.63 -12.63
N HIS A 42 27.33 -10.88 -12.64
CA HIS A 42 26.36 -9.99 -13.28
C HIS A 42 26.30 -8.62 -12.61
N HIS A 43 26.47 -8.55 -11.29
CA HIS A 43 26.57 -7.29 -10.54
C HIS A 43 27.72 -6.41 -11.06
N ASP A 44 28.90 -6.98 -11.31
CA ASP A 44 30.05 -6.25 -11.87
C ASP A 44 29.76 -5.71 -13.27
N TRP A 45 29.13 -6.54 -14.12
CA TRP A 45 28.74 -6.16 -15.47
C TRP A 45 27.73 -5.00 -15.46
N TYR A 46 26.65 -5.12 -14.68
CA TYR A 46 25.61 -4.10 -14.55
C TYR A 46 26.19 -2.79 -14.00
N SER A 47 27.02 -2.88 -12.95
CA SER A 47 27.74 -1.74 -12.37
C SER A 47 28.66 -1.05 -13.38
N SER A 48 29.33 -1.81 -14.24
CA SER A 48 30.21 -1.27 -15.28
C SER A 48 29.45 -0.66 -16.45
N SER A 49 28.33 -1.26 -16.86
CA SER A 49 27.46 -0.71 -17.91
C SER A 49 26.87 0.63 -17.48
N LEU A 50 26.41 0.77 -16.23
CA LEU A 50 25.93 2.05 -15.72
C LEU A 50 27.04 3.11 -15.63
N LYS A 51 28.22 2.75 -15.11
CA LYS A 51 29.38 3.65 -15.02
C LYS A 51 29.93 4.12 -16.37
N SER A 52 29.59 3.46 -17.48
CA SER A 52 29.96 3.93 -18.82
C SER A 52 29.07 5.06 -19.36
N ILE A 53 27.96 5.37 -18.67
CA ILE A 53 27.00 6.41 -19.08
C ILE A 53 26.73 7.46 -17.99
N THR A 54 26.75 7.10 -16.71
CA THR A 54 26.55 8.06 -15.60
C THR A 54 27.88 8.65 -15.15
N SER A 55 27.95 9.99 -15.06
CA SER A 55 29.14 10.71 -14.58
C SER A 55 29.34 10.66 -13.05
N THR A 56 28.46 9.98 -12.31
CA THR A 56 28.50 9.82 -10.85
C THR A 56 28.40 8.36 -10.42
N SER A 57 29.12 7.99 -9.36
CA SER A 57 29.13 6.62 -8.79
C SER A 57 27.82 6.23 -8.12
N ASP A 58 27.10 7.20 -7.56
CA ASP A 58 25.93 6.99 -6.69
C ASP A 58 24.63 6.75 -7.46
N SER A 59 24.69 6.68 -8.80
CA SER A 59 23.52 6.44 -9.64
C SER A 59 22.97 5.02 -9.55
N LEU A 60 23.72 4.04 -9.01
CA LEU A 60 23.28 2.65 -8.85
C LEU A 60 22.54 2.46 -7.52
N LEU A 61 21.25 2.08 -7.58
CA LEU A 61 20.46 1.83 -6.39
C LEU A 61 20.53 0.35 -6.00
N TYR A 62 20.10 -0.56 -6.87
CA TYR A 62 20.19 -2.00 -6.65
C TYR A 62 20.61 -2.69 -7.94
N ALA A 63 21.35 -3.79 -7.83
CA ALA A 63 21.58 -4.72 -8.94
C ALA A 63 20.94 -6.05 -8.55
N TYR A 64 19.87 -6.40 -9.27
CA TYR A 64 19.08 -7.61 -9.05
C TYR A 64 19.70 -8.76 -9.83
N THR A 65 19.76 -9.96 -9.24
CA THR A 65 20.33 -11.12 -9.95
C THR A 65 19.52 -12.41 -9.87
N THR A 66 18.53 -12.50 -8.98
CA THR A 66 17.77 -13.73 -8.69
C THR A 66 16.29 -13.59 -9.09
N ALA A 67 15.61 -12.53 -8.62
CA ALA A 67 14.22 -12.19 -8.92
C ALA A 67 14.03 -11.47 -10.27
N PHE A 68 15.05 -10.73 -10.71
CA PHE A 68 15.04 -9.94 -11.94
C PHE A 68 16.48 -9.81 -12.43
N PRO A 69 16.75 -9.87 -13.75
CA PRO A 69 18.10 -9.69 -14.26
C PRO A 69 18.32 -8.24 -14.69
N GLY A 70 18.90 -7.41 -13.81
CA GLY A 70 19.19 -6.03 -14.14
C GLY A 70 19.48 -5.15 -12.94
N PHE A 71 19.13 -3.87 -13.02
CA PHE A 71 19.42 -2.92 -11.94
C PHE A 71 18.43 -1.76 -11.87
N ALA A 72 18.25 -1.18 -10.68
CA ALA A 72 17.60 0.12 -10.52
C ALA A 72 18.66 1.23 -10.43
N ALA A 73 18.40 2.34 -11.11
CA ALA A 73 19.28 3.49 -11.16
C ALA A 73 18.52 4.82 -11.12
N PHE A 74 19.18 5.86 -10.63
CA PHE A 74 18.66 7.23 -10.65
C PHE A 74 19.21 7.98 -11.88
N LEU A 75 18.36 8.18 -12.88
CA LEU A 75 18.73 8.57 -14.25
C LEU A 75 17.99 9.82 -14.73
N ASP A 76 18.62 10.59 -15.61
CA ASP A 76 17.90 11.55 -16.47
C ASP A 76 17.38 10.89 -17.77
N PRO A 77 16.43 11.51 -18.48
CA PRO A 77 15.90 10.93 -19.71
C PRO A 77 16.92 10.68 -20.83
N GLN A 78 18.07 11.37 -20.86
CA GLN A 78 19.10 11.14 -21.89
C GLN A 78 19.88 9.85 -21.59
N GLU A 79 20.20 9.60 -20.32
CA GLU A 79 20.77 8.33 -19.85
C GLU A 79 19.79 7.16 -20.08
N VAL A 80 18.48 7.37 -19.85
CA VAL A 80 17.43 6.37 -20.12
C VAL A 80 17.33 6.04 -21.60
N ASP A 81 17.29 7.03 -22.48
CA ASP A 81 17.19 6.77 -23.92
C ASP A 81 18.49 6.19 -24.49
N PHE A 82 19.66 6.48 -23.91
CA PHE A 82 20.90 5.77 -24.24
C PHE A 82 20.79 4.27 -23.86
N LEU A 83 20.29 3.96 -22.66
CA LEU A 83 20.09 2.56 -22.23
C LEU A 83 19.09 1.81 -23.11
N ARG A 84 17.97 2.44 -23.51
CA ARG A 84 16.98 1.84 -24.42
C ARG A 84 17.55 1.47 -25.79
N ASN A 85 18.59 2.18 -26.24
CA ASN A 85 19.30 1.89 -27.50
C ASN A 85 20.51 0.94 -27.33
N SER A 86 20.79 0.46 -26.11
CA SER A 86 21.92 -0.44 -25.83
C SER A 86 21.57 -1.89 -26.13
N GLU A 87 22.41 -2.58 -26.91
CA GLU A 87 22.23 -4.00 -27.22
C GLU A 87 22.27 -4.91 -25.98
N ALA A 88 22.78 -4.44 -24.82
CA ALA A 88 22.79 -5.19 -23.57
C ALA A 88 21.46 -5.12 -22.78
N VAL A 89 20.58 -4.18 -23.12
CA VAL A 89 19.32 -3.88 -22.41
C VAL A 89 18.13 -4.55 -23.14
N LEU A 90 17.08 -4.85 -22.39
CA LEU A 90 15.79 -5.35 -22.87
C LEU A 90 14.73 -4.24 -22.92
N ASP A 91 14.54 -3.51 -21.82
CA ASP A 91 13.64 -2.35 -21.69
C ASP A 91 14.01 -1.55 -20.42
N VAL A 92 13.46 -0.34 -20.27
CA VAL A 92 13.69 0.55 -19.12
C VAL A 92 12.37 1.15 -18.62
N TYR A 93 12.00 0.80 -17.39
CA TYR A 93 10.72 1.13 -16.74
C TYR A 93 10.89 2.24 -15.69
N GLU A 94 9.91 3.12 -15.56
CA GLU A 94 9.83 4.12 -14.47
C GLU A 94 9.25 3.46 -13.21
N ASP A 95 9.68 3.90 -12.02
CA ASP A 95 9.26 3.32 -10.75
C ASP A 95 7.82 3.72 -10.33
N THR A 96 7.12 2.87 -9.57
CA THR A 96 5.67 3.02 -9.27
C THR A 96 5.31 2.74 -7.80
N VAL A 97 4.06 3.07 -7.39
CA VAL A 97 3.60 3.12 -5.99
C VAL A 97 2.31 2.29 -5.74
N TYR A 98 2.21 1.67 -4.55
CA TYR A 98 1.25 0.60 -4.21
C TYR A 98 0.54 0.77 -2.82
N SER A 99 -0.55 0.01 -2.55
CA SER A 99 -1.49 0.20 -1.40
C SER A 99 -2.00 -1.10 -0.68
N LEU A 100 -2.73 -0.99 0.46
CA LEU A 100 -2.71 -1.92 1.63
C LEU A 100 -4.09 -2.38 2.21
N HIS A 101 -4.27 -3.65 2.65
CA HIS A 101 -5.59 -4.26 3.04
C HIS A 101 -5.55 -5.31 4.22
N THR A 102 -6.67 -5.63 4.93
CA THR A 102 -6.90 -6.64 6.05
C THR A 102 -8.42 -6.73 6.48
N THR A 103 -9.09 -7.60 7.31
CA THR A 103 -8.93 -8.92 8.05
C THR A 103 -10.17 -9.40 8.90
N ARG A 104 -10.44 -10.73 9.05
CA ARG A 104 -10.85 -11.49 10.31
C ARG A 104 -11.25 -12.94 9.94
N THR A 105 -10.31 -13.87 9.86
CA THR A 105 -10.49 -15.02 8.94
C THR A 105 -10.57 -16.44 9.56
N PRO A 106 -9.75 -16.86 10.53
CA PRO A 106 -9.57 -18.31 10.82
C PRO A 106 -10.82 -19.09 11.28
N GLU A 107 -11.62 -18.54 12.20
CA GLU A 107 -12.83 -19.21 12.72
C GLU A 107 -13.90 -19.42 11.65
N PHE A 108 -14.09 -18.41 10.79
CA PHE A 108 -15.06 -18.39 9.71
C PHE A 108 -14.74 -19.44 8.61
N LEU A 109 -13.47 -19.85 8.50
CA LEU A 109 -13.01 -20.90 7.60
C LEU A 109 -13.00 -22.31 8.26
N GLY A 110 -13.58 -22.49 9.44
CA GLY A 110 -13.71 -23.80 10.10
C GLY A 110 -12.43 -24.36 10.71
N LEU A 111 -11.33 -23.59 10.76
CA LEU A 111 -9.99 -24.04 11.18
C LEU A 111 -9.84 -24.30 12.70
N ASN A 112 -10.95 -24.52 13.41
CA ASN A 112 -11.03 -24.73 14.85
C ASN A 112 -11.91 -25.94 15.25
N THR A 113 -12.36 -26.73 14.28
CA THR A 113 -13.19 -27.93 14.52
C THR A 113 -12.50 -29.18 13.99
N ASP A 114 -12.68 -30.31 14.67
CA ASP A 114 -12.27 -31.65 14.20
C ASP A 114 -13.05 -32.15 12.96
N LEU A 115 -13.80 -31.24 12.31
CA LEU A 115 -14.59 -31.46 11.11
C LEU A 115 -13.91 -30.83 9.89
N GLY A 116 -12.74 -31.39 9.55
CA GLY A 116 -12.21 -31.51 8.19
C GLY A 116 -12.14 -30.26 7.30
N LEU A 117 -10.92 -29.76 7.10
CA LEU A 117 -10.54 -29.40 5.73
C LEU A 117 -10.56 -30.66 4.84
N PHE A 118 -10.68 -30.47 3.53
CA PHE A 118 -10.90 -31.56 2.57
C PHE A 118 -9.69 -32.52 2.47
N ASP A 119 -9.98 -33.78 2.14
CA ASP A 119 -9.04 -34.91 2.01
C ASP A 119 -8.16 -35.22 3.22
N GLY A 120 -8.81 -35.75 4.27
CA GLY A 120 -8.20 -36.69 5.23
C GLY A 120 -7.20 -36.13 6.24
N HIS A 121 -6.69 -34.92 6.03
CA HIS A 121 -5.71 -34.28 6.90
C HIS A 121 -6.36 -33.69 8.16
N ASN A 122 -5.74 -34.01 9.30
CA ASN A 122 -6.18 -33.51 10.59
C ASN A 122 -5.44 -32.21 10.97
N THR A 123 -5.86 -31.55 12.05
CA THR A 123 -5.25 -30.28 12.51
C THR A 123 -3.77 -30.41 12.88
N LEU A 124 -3.34 -31.57 13.40
CA LEU A 124 -1.92 -31.84 13.71
C LEU A 124 -1.08 -31.99 12.43
N ASP A 125 -1.65 -32.54 11.35
CA ASP A 125 -0.94 -32.63 10.05
C ASP A 125 -0.65 -31.22 9.50
N ILE A 126 -1.61 -30.30 9.63
CA ILE A 126 -1.47 -28.91 9.17
C ILE A 126 -0.50 -28.13 10.06
N ASP A 127 -0.61 -28.27 11.39
CA ASP A 127 0.36 -27.67 12.32
C ASP A 127 1.77 -28.20 12.01
N GLN A 128 1.95 -29.51 11.88
CA GLN A 128 3.23 -30.15 11.58
C GLN A 128 3.78 -29.73 10.21
N ALA A 129 2.95 -29.61 9.18
CA ALA A 129 3.35 -29.09 7.87
C ALA A 129 3.80 -27.61 7.92
N SER A 130 3.31 -26.82 8.89
CA SER A 130 3.67 -25.40 9.03
C SER A 130 4.92 -25.12 9.88
N HIS A 131 5.40 -26.07 10.68
CA HIS A 131 6.47 -25.85 11.68
C HIS A 131 7.84 -25.44 11.12
N ASP A 132 8.13 -25.78 9.86
CA ASP A 132 9.38 -25.42 9.17
C ASP A 132 9.20 -24.41 8.03
N VAL A 133 7.96 -24.01 7.71
CA VAL A 133 7.64 -23.04 6.65
C VAL A 133 8.06 -21.63 7.04
N ILE A 134 8.72 -20.93 6.12
CA ILE A 134 9.10 -19.52 6.23
C ILE A 134 8.24 -18.68 5.28
N ILE A 135 7.46 -17.76 5.85
CA ILE A 135 6.64 -16.78 5.12
C ILE A 135 7.41 -15.45 5.03
N GLY A 136 7.82 -15.09 3.81
CA GLY A 136 8.36 -13.78 3.47
C GLY A 136 7.24 -12.75 3.31
N CYS A 137 7.11 -11.83 4.27
CA CYS A 137 6.14 -10.74 4.23
C CYS A 137 6.78 -9.46 3.68
N LEU A 138 6.32 -9.00 2.50
CA LEU A 138 6.77 -7.73 1.89
C LEU A 138 5.78 -6.61 2.25
N THR A 139 6.21 -5.69 3.12
CA THR A 139 5.31 -4.76 3.84
C THR A 139 5.99 -3.43 4.21
N LEU A 140 5.34 -2.64 5.10
CA LEU A 140 5.92 -1.50 5.85
C LEU A 140 6.89 -1.90 6.97
N GLY A 141 7.21 -3.18 7.12
CA GLY A 141 8.04 -3.75 8.17
C GLY A 141 7.25 -4.59 9.18
N PHE A 142 7.85 -4.84 10.34
CA PHE A 142 7.23 -5.59 11.44
C PHE A 142 7.51 -4.93 12.79
N GLY A 143 6.70 -5.20 13.81
CA GLY A 143 6.83 -4.59 15.14
C GLY A 143 8.21 -4.78 15.83
N PRO A 144 8.72 -6.03 15.97
CA PRO A 144 10.10 -6.26 16.40
C PRO A 144 11.10 -5.89 15.29
N SER A 145 12.28 -5.42 15.69
CA SER A 145 13.35 -4.96 14.79
C SER A 145 14.16 -6.10 14.16
N LEU A 146 13.50 -7.19 13.76
CA LEU A 146 14.07 -8.35 13.07
C LEU A 146 13.46 -8.44 11.67
N GLY A 147 14.24 -8.09 10.65
CA GLY A 147 13.83 -8.04 9.25
C GLY A 147 14.84 -7.25 8.41
N VAL A 148 14.65 -7.24 7.10
CA VAL A 148 15.48 -6.49 6.13
C VAL A 148 14.70 -5.26 5.65
N SER A 149 15.39 -4.17 5.33
CA SER A 149 14.78 -2.91 4.89
C SER A 149 15.43 -2.37 3.62
N MET A 150 14.60 -2.11 2.60
CA MET A 150 15.01 -1.61 1.30
C MET A 150 14.67 -0.11 1.24
N THR A 151 15.70 0.73 1.28
CA THR A 151 15.60 2.20 1.46
C THR A 151 16.00 3.03 0.24
N ARG A 152 16.66 2.44 -0.77
CA ARG A 152 17.36 3.21 -1.81
C ARG A 152 16.42 3.81 -2.85
N GLY A 153 15.28 3.17 -3.15
CA GLY A 153 14.23 3.78 -3.97
C GLY A 153 13.62 5.00 -3.27
N TYR A 154 13.20 4.80 -2.02
CA TYR A 154 12.70 5.86 -1.13
C TYR A 154 13.64 7.07 -0.99
N HIS A 155 14.94 6.87 -0.79
CA HIS A 155 15.91 7.97 -0.66
C HIS A 155 16.03 8.84 -1.92
N MET A 156 15.91 8.24 -3.10
CA MET A 156 15.92 9.00 -4.35
C MET A 156 14.59 9.73 -4.56
N ALA A 157 13.46 9.04 -4.36
CA ALA A 157 12.13 9.63 -4.50
C ALA A 157 11.87 10.81 -3.52
N THR A 158 12.50 10.78 -2.33
CA THR A 158 12.42 11.88 -1.35
C THR A 158 13.43 13.01 -1.58
N GLY A 159 14.25 12.93 -2.64
CA GLY A 159 15.07 14.05 -3.13
C GLY A 159 16.51 14.08 -2.66
N GLY A 160 17.10 12.94 -2.26
CA GLY A 160 18.55 12.68 -2.22
C GLY A 160 19.41 13.53 -1.26
N SER A 161 18.81 14.42 -0.47
CA SER A 161 19.56 15.33 0.39
C SER A 161 19.74 14.75 1.80
N TYR A 162 20.91 14.16 2.05
CA TYR A 162 21.39 13.72 3.39
C TYR A 162 21.26 14.78 4.50
N LEU A 163 21.03 16.06 4.16
CA LEU A 163 20.85 17.18 5.09
C LEU A 163 19.39 17.37 5.54
N LYS A 164 18.41 16.74 4.88
CA LYS A 164 17.04 16.61 5.37
C LYS A 164 16.90 15.21 5.99
N LYS A 165 16.87 15.15 7.33
CA LYS A 165 16.55 13.90 8.05
C LYS A 165 15.25 13.30 7.46
N PRO A 166 15.21 12.00 7.10
CA PRO A 166 13.97 11.36 6.71
C PRO A 166 12.95 11.49 7.86
N LYS A 167 11.67 11.68 7.50
CA LYS A 167 10.58 11.79 8.49
C LYS A 167 10.29 10.47 9.21
N GLU A 168 10.73 9.37 8.61
CA GLU A 168 10.51 8.00 9.07
C GLU A 168 11.86 7.37 9.44
N ILE A 169 11.88 6.49 10.45
CA ILE A 169 13.12 5.85 10.90
C ILE A 169 13.48 4.71 9.94
N GLU A 170 14.63 4.83 9.28
CA GLU A 170 15.26 3.77 8.46
C GLU A 170 15.56 2.52 9.30
N SER A 171 14.62 1.58 9.27
CA SER A 171 14.67 0.33 10.01
C SER A 171 13.58 -0.61 9.49
N PRO A 172 13.70 -1.93 9.66
CA PRO A 172 12.62 -2.89 9.37
C PRO A 172 11.41 -2.72 10.31
N ARG A 173 11.42 -1.75 11.22
CA ARG A 173 10.32 -1.49 12.16
C ARG A 173 9.13 -0.85 11.45
N ASP A 174 7.98 -1.50 11.62
CA ASP A 174 6.68 -0.95 11.25
C ASP A 174 6.36 0.33 12.04
N GLN A 175 5.90 1.35 11.34
CA GLN A 175 5.50 2.67 11.88
C GLN A 175 4.06 3.05 11.45
N ASP A 176 3.39 2.19 10.70
CA ASP A 176 2.01 2.36 10.20
C ASP A 176 1.07 1.35 10.88
N GLY A 177 1.49 0.09 10.97
CA GLY A 177 0.76 -1.03 11.57
C GLY A 177 0.32 -2.10 10.58
N HIS A 178 0.20 -1.79 9.28
CA HIS A 178 -0.26 -2.73 8.26
C HIS A 178 0.66 -3.95 8.11
N GLY A 179 1.98 -3.76 8.20
CA GLY A 179 2.94 -4.86 8.10
C GLY A 179 2.85 -5.82 9.27
N THR A 180 2.66 -5.28 10.47
CA THR A 180 2.39 -6.05 11.71
C THR A 180 1.05 -6.77 11.65
N HIS A 181 0.01 -6.12 11.10
CA HIS A 181 -1.33 -6.70 10.98
C HIS A 181 -1.39 -7.84 9.94
N THR A 182 -0.73 -7.69 8.79
CA THR A 182 -0.65 -8.75 7.77
C THR A 182 0.24 -9.92 8.19
N ALA A 183 1.42 -9.68 8.75
CA ALA A 183 2.29 -10.73 9.28
C ALA A 183 1.60 -11.55 10.39
N SER A 184 0.92 -10.88 11.33
CA SER A 184 0.16 -11.57 12.38
C SER A 184 -1.09 -12.30 11.87
N THR A 185 -1.67 -11.86 10.75
CA THR A 185 -2.75 -12.61 10.05
C THR A 185 -2.22 -13.88 9.40
N ALA A 186 -1.01 -13.85 8.83
CA ALA A 186 -0.39 -15.01 8.23
C ALA A 186 0.05 -16.04 9.28
N ALA A 187 0.91 -15.63 10.22
CA ALA A 187 1.58 -16.54 11.16
C ALA A 187 1.75 -15.94 12.58
N GLY A 188 0.83 -15.07 13.01
CA GLY A 188 0.82 -14.57 14.38
C GLY A 188 0.55 -15.68 15.40
N SER A 189 1.40 -15.78 16.43
CA SER A 189 1.20 -16.69 17.55
C SER A 189 -0.14 -16.44 18.27
N GLN A 190 -0.63 -17.44 19.01
CA GLN A 190 -1.92 -17.36 19.70
C GLN A 190 -1.88 -16.34 20.87
N VAL A 191 -2.77 -15.35 20.84
CA VAL A 191 -2.92 -14.31 21.87
C VAL A 191 -4.35 -14.32 22.42
N ALA A 192 -4.52 -14.84 23.62
CA ALA A 192 -5.81 -14.86 24.33
C ALA A 192 -6.21 -13.46 24.83
N ASN A 193 -7.53 -13.22 24.92
CA ASN A 193 -8.14 -11.95 25.35
C ASN A 193 -7.77 -10.73 24.48
N ALA A 194 -7.42 -10.97 23.21
CA ALA A 194 -7.21 -9.90 22.23
C ALA A 194 -8.54 -9.20 21.92
N SER A 195 -8.53 -7.86 21.91
CA SER A 195 -9.68 -7.03 21.52
C SER A 195 -9.22 -5.67 21.01
N LEU A 196 -10.04 -5.01 20.18
CA LEU A 196 -9.88 -3.60 19.85
C LEU A 196 -10.83 -2.80 20.74
N LEU A 197 -10.34 -2.29 21.87
CA LEU A 197 -11.13 -1.46 22.80
C LEU A 197 -12.44 -2.16 23.25
N GLY A 198 -12.40 -3.49 23.43
CA GLY A 198 -13.55 -4.35 23.76
C GLY A 198 -14.24 -4.98 22.55
N TYR A 199 -14.14 -4.39 21.34
CA TYR A 199 -14.63 -5.01 20.11
C TYR A 199 -13.82 -6.25 19.74
N ALA A 200 -14.49 -7.22 19.11
CA ALA A 200 -13.88 -8.45 18.61
C ALA A 200 -13.12 -9.28 19.67
N SER A 201 -13.50 -9.14 20.95
CA SER A 201 -12.87 -9.85 22.08
C SER A 201 -12.86 -11.37 21.88
N GLY A 202 -11.68 -11.97 21.93
CA GLY A 202 -11.49 -13.41 21.74
C GLY A 202 -10.00 -13.81 21.79
N THR A 203 -9.64 -14.85 21.05
CA THR A 203 -8.24 -15.30 20.92
C THR A 203 -7.76 -15.05 19.49
N ALA A 204 -6.86 -14.09 19.31
CA ALA A 204 -6.25 -13.81 18.01
C ALA A 204 -5.18 -14.86 17.69
N ARG A 205 -5.08 -15.27 16.43
CA ARG A 205 -3.97 -16.05 15.87
C ARG A 205 -3.91 -15.89 14.34
N GLY A 206 -2.78 -16.20 13.75
CA GLY A 206 -2.62 -16.32 12.30
C GLY A 206 -3.23 -17.59 11.72
N MET A 207 -3.11 -17.74 10.41
CA MET A 207 -3.51 -18.95 9.67
C MET A 207 -2.57 -20.13 9.92
N ALA A 208 -1.26 -19.87 10.07
CA ALA A 208 -0.22 -20.87 10.31
C ALA A 208 0.61 -20.49 11.56
N THR A 209 0.14 -20.87 12.75
CA THR A 209 0.70 -20.41 14.04
C THR A 209 2.13 -20.84 14.34
N HIS A 210 2.65 -21.84 13.61
CA HIS A 210 3.98 -22.41 13.79
C HIS A 210 4.96 -22.03 12.67
N ALA A 211 4.49 -21.34 11.63
CA ALA A 211 5.33 -20.84 10.55
C ALA A 211 6.20 -19.66 11.02
N ARG A 212 7.36 -19.52 10.40
CA ARG A 212 8.34 -18.46 10.68
C ARG A 212 8.03 -17.25 9.79
N VAL A 213 8.19 -16.04 10.30
CA VAL A 213 8.01 -14.81 9.52
C VAL A 213 9.36 -14.16 9.22
N ALA A 214 9.65 -13.94 7.94
CA ALA A 214 10.73 -13.10 7.47
C ALA A 214 10.15 -11.79 6.94
N SER A 215 10.48 -10.65 7.57
CA SER A 215 9.92 -9.34 7.20
C SER A 215 10.85 -8.58 6.27
N TYR A 216 10.31 -8.13 5.14
CA TYR A 216 11.01 -7.34 4.11
C TYR A 216 10.31 -5.99 3.95
N LYS A 217 10.88 -4.93 4.55
CA LYS A 217 10.32 -3.59 4.46
C LYS A 217 10.65 -2.97 3.10
N VAL A 218 9.62 -2.85 2.27
CA VAL A 218 9.67 -2.32 0.89
C VAL A 218 8.72 -1.13 0.69
N CYS A 219 7.99 -0.77 1.75
CA CYS A 219 7.01 0.29 1.80
C CYS A 219 7.36 1.34 2.85
N TRP A 220 7.02 2.59 2.55
CA TRP A 220 7.31 3.79 3.34
C TRP A 220 6.08 4.70 3.41
N ASN A 221 6.09 5.72 4.28
CA ASN A 221 5.00 6.71 4.37
C ASN A 221 4.69 7.46 3.06
N THR A 222 5.59 7.42 2.06
CA THR A 222 5.40 8.01 0.72
C THR A 222 4.95 7.00 -0.33
N GLY A 223 4.81 5.72 0.02
CA GLY A 223 4.50 4.62 -0.90
C GLY A 223 5.48 3.45 -0.82
N CYS A 224 5.14 2.34 -1.46
CA CYS A 224 6.06 1.24 -1.76
C CYS A 224 6.64 1.42 -3.15
N PHE A 225 7.96 1.45 -3.30
CA PHE A 225 8.61 1.60 -4.60
C PHE A 225 8.82 0.24 -5.24
N GLY A 226 8.54 0.10 -6.54
CA GLY A 226 8.80 -1.09 -7.32
C GLY A 226 10.27 -1.51 -7.29
N SER A 227 11.22 -0.57 -7.20
CA SER A 227 12.64 -0.89 -7.00
C SER A 227 12.95 -1.50 -5.63
N ASP A 228 12.41 -0.93 -4.55
CA ASP A 228 12.57 -1.47 -3.19
C ASP A 228 11.81 -2.83 -3.05
N ILE A 229 10.65 -3.00 -3.69
CA ILE A 229 9.89 -4.27 -3.76
C ILE A 229 10.70 -5.35 -4.44
N LEU A 230 11.27 -5.05 -5.61
CA LEU A 230 12.01 -6.03 -6.40
C LEU A 230 13.28 -6.48 -5.66
N ALA A 231 13.95 -5.58 -4.93
CA ALA A 231 15.04 -5.92 -4.02
C ALA A 231 14.56 -6.81 -2.84
N GLY A 232 13.36 -6.57 -2.32
CA GLY A 232 12.75 -7.43 -1.30
C GLY A 232 12.42 -8.84 -1.81
N MET A 233 11.95 -8.98 -3.06
CA MET A 233 11.73 -10.28 -3.68
C MET A 233 13.05 -10.99 -3.99
N ASP A 234 14.05 -10.29 -4.53
CA ASP A 234 15.41 -10.79 -4.78
C ASP A 234 15.99 -11.38 -3.49
N ARG A 235 15.94 -10.61 -2.39
CA ARG A 235 16.47 -11.02 -1.09
C ARG A 235 15.67 -12.15 -0.43
N ALA A 236 14.35 -12.13 -0.50
CA ALA A 236 13.54 -13.21 0.10
C ALA A 236 13.73 -14.56 -0.61
N ILE A 237 13.97 -14.54 -1.92
CA ILE A 237 14.34 -15.74 -2.69
C ILE A 237 15.76 -16.22 -2.30
N GLU A 238 16.72 -15.30 -2.10
CA GLU A 238 18.07 -15.63 -1.59
C GLU A 238 18.08 -16.19 -0.16
N ASP A 239 17.20 -15.67 0.71
CA ASP A 239 17.01 -16.15 2.09
C ASP A 239 16.28 -17.51 2.15
N GLY A 240 15.70 -17.97 1.04
CA GLY A 240 15.06 -19.29 0.93
C GLY A 240 13.68 -19.38 1.59
N VAL A 241 12.83 -18.36 1.47
CA VAL A 241 11.44 -18.43 1.96
C VAL A 241 10.59 -19.36 1.09
N ASP A 242 9.68 -20.13 1.70
CA ASP A 242 8.78 -21.04 0.99
C ASP A 242 7.56 -20.32 0.38
N VAL A 243 7.11 -19.25 1.04
CA VAL A 243 5.90 -18.49 0.68
C VAL A 243 6.17 -16.99 0.71
N LEU A 244 5.78 -16.27 -0.34
CA LEU A 244 5.77 -14.81 -0.40
C LEU A 244 4.35 -14.27 -0.21
N SER A 245 4.20 -13.34 0.74
CA SER A 245 2.94 -12.66 1.05
C SER A 245 3.06 -11.16 0.76
N LEU A 246 2.42 -10.72 -0.32
CA LEU A 246 2.46 -9.34 -0.82
C LEU A 246 1.07 -8.71 -0.68
N SER A 247 0.83 -8.05 0.46
CA SER A 247 -0.39 -7.25 0.66
C SER A 247 -0.26 -5.84 0.06
N LEU A 248 0.29 -5.78 -1.16
CA LEU A 248 0.51 -4.60 -1.98
C LEU A 248 0.17 -4.91 -3.45
N GLY A 249 -0.05 -3.87 -4.26
CA GLY A 249 -0.46 -3.98 -5.67
C GLY A 249 -0.92 -2.64 -6.24
N GLY A 250 -0.98 -2.52 -7.57
CA GLY A 250 -1.21 -1.26 -8.27
C GLY A 250 -1.78 -1.41 -9.68
N GLY A 251 -1.53 -0.43 -10.54
CA GLY A 251 -2.10 -0.38 -11.90
C GLY A 251 -1.67 -1.56 -12.76
N SER A 252 -2.63 -2.23 -13.40
CA SER A 252 -2.39 -3.34 -14.32
C SER A 252 -1.63 -2.88 -15.57
N VAL A 253 -0.34 -3.19 -15.64
CA VAL A 253 0.53 -3.01 -16.81
C VAL A 253 0.88 -4.37 -17.44
N PRO A 254 1.42 -4.45 -18.68
CA PRO A 254 1.88 -5.71 -19.24
C PRO A 254 2.94 -6.37 -18.35
N TYR A 255 2.89 -7.71 -18.18
CA TYR A 255 3.68 -8.43 -17.16
C TYR A 255 5.19 -8.13 -17.19
N TYR A 256 5.76 -7.91 -18.38
CA TYR A 256 7.17 -7.55 -18.55
C TYR A 256 7.53 -6.12 -18.09
N ARG A 257 6.57 -5.35 -17.56
CA ARG A 257 6.75 -4.03 -16.92
C ARG A 257 6.25 -3.99 -15.47
N ASP A 258 5.64 -5.06 -14.98
CA ASP A 258 5.14 -5.17 -13.61
C ASP A 258 6.21 -5.81 -12.72
N THR A 259 6.79 -5.04 -11.79
CA THR A 259 7.87 -5.51 -10.93
C THR A 259 7.44 -6.68 -10.05
N ILE A 260 6.18 -6.68 -9.60
CA ILE A 260 5.60 -7.77 -8.80
C ILE A 260 5.44 -9.01 -9.67
N ALA A 261 4.96 -8.86 -10.92
CA ALA A 261 4.84 -9.99 -11.83
C ALA A 261 6.19 -10.64 -12.15
N ILE A 262 7.25 -9.86 -12.42
CA ILE A 262 8.56 -10.44 -12.78
C ILE A 262 9.22 -11.10 -11.55
N GLY A 263 9.22 -10.43 -10.39
CA GLY A 263 9.75 -11.02 -9.16
C GLY A 263 8.98 -12.27 -8.73
N ALA A 264 7.65 -12.30 -8.93
CA ALA A 264 6.83 -13.47 -8.67
C ALA A 264 7.10 -14.63 -9.63
N PHE A 265 7.45 -14.34 -10.90
CA PHE A 265 7.81 -15.36 -11.87
C PHE A 265 9.08 -16.11 -11.43
N ALA A 266 10.12 -15.35 -11.07
CA ALA A 266 11.39 -15.90 -10.61
C ALA A 266 11.29 -16.63 -9.25
N ALA A 267 10.36 -16.22 -8.37
CA ALA A 267 10.01 -16.97 -7.17
C ALA A 267 9.36 -18.32 -7.53
N MET A 268 8.34 -18.31 -8.39
CA MET A 268 7.62 -19.49 -8.85
C MET A 268 8.53 -20.50 -9.59
N GLU A 269 9.47 -20.03 -10.41
CA GLU A 269 10.51 -20.88 -11.05
C GLU A 269 11.39 -21.64 -10.04
N ARG A 270 11.46 -21.17 -8.79
CA ARG A 270 12.20 -21.78 -7.68
C ARG A 270 11.31 -22.54 -6.69
N GLY A 271 10.02 -22.70 -7.01
CA GLY A 271 9.03 -23.41 -6.20
C GLY A 271 8.39 -22.57 -5.08
N ILE A 272 8.70 -21.27 -4.99
CA ILE A 272 8.22 -20.38 -3.93
C ILE A 272 6.81 -19.89 -4.28
N PHE A 273 5.84 -20.13 -3.41
CA PHE A 273 4.44 -19.77 -3.65
C PHE A 273 4.19 -18.28 -3.41
N VAL A 274 3.54 -17.57 -4.35
CA VAL A 274 3.34 -16.12 -4.24
C VAL A 274 1.85 -15.77 -4.12
N SER A 275 1.48 -15.17 -3.00
CA SER A 275 0.12 -14.69 -2.69
C SER A 275 0.09 -13.16 -2.66
N CYS A 276 -0.66 -12.56 -3.57
CA CYS A 276 -0.82 -11.09 -3.67
C CYS A 276 -2.28 -10.66 -3.51
N SER A 277 -2.53 -9.49 -2.93
CA SER A 277 -3.91 -8.96 -2.85
C SER A 277 -4.42 -8.42 -4.20
N ALA A 278 -5.72 -8.56 -4.49
CA ALA A 278 -6.32 -8.12 -5.76
C ALA A 278 -6.50 -6.59 -5.90
N GLY A 279 -6.32 -5.82 -4.82
CA GLY A 279 -6.52 -4.37 -4.77
C GLY A 279 -7.96 -3.96 -4.40
N ASN A 280 -8.08 -2.82 -3.70
CA ASN A 280 -9.38 -2.28 -3.24
C ASN A 280 -10.05 -1.29 -4.22
N SER A 281 -9.60 -1.20 -5.47
CA SER A 281 -10.09 -0.20 -6.46
C SER A 281 -11.44 -0.55 -7.12
N GLY A 282 -12.18 -1.54 -6.60
CA GLY A 282 -13.50 -1.94 -7.10
C GLY A 282 -14.62 -0.90 -6.83
N PRO A 283 -15.88 -1.19 -7.21
CA PRO A 283 -16.40 -2.45 -7.76
C PRO A 283 -16.42 -2.49 -9.31
N ASN A 284 -15.82 -1.51 -9.98
CA ASN A 284 -15.84 -1.41 -11.45
C ASN A 284 -15.06 -2.55 -12.12
N LYS A 285 -15.34 -2.80 -13.41
CA LYS A 285 -14.58 -3.78 -14.21
C LYS A 285 -13.14 -3.30 -14.46
N ALA A 286 -12.22 -4.25 -14.57
CA ALA A 286 -10.79 -4.01 -14.87
C ALA A 286 -10.04 -3.14 -13.84
N THR A 287 -10.37 -3.27 -12.55
CA THR A 287 -9.72 -2.55 -11.44
C THR A 287 -8.79 -3.43 -10.58
N LEU A 288 -8.52 -4.67 -10.99
CA LEU A 288 -7.65 -5.59 -10.24
C LEU A 288 -6.16 -5.28 -10.47
N ALA A 289 -5.39 -5.44 -9.41
CA ALA A 289 -3.93 -5.52 -9.43
C ALA A 289 -3.45 -6.98 -9.53
N ASN A 290 -2.14 -7.17 -9.74
CA ASN A 290 -1.45 -8.47 -9.57
C ASN A 290 -2.07 -9.61 -10.41
N VAL A 291 -2.37 -9.33 -11.69
CA VAL A 291 -3.14 -10.22 -12.59
C VAL A 291 -2.28 -11.23 -13.38
N ALA A 292 -1.07 -11.54 -12.89
CA ALA A 292 -0.17 -12.49 -13.55
C ALA A 292 -0.55 -13.96 -13.27
N PRO A 293 -0.56 -14.89 -14.26
CA PRO A 293 -1.07 -16.25 -14.06
C PRO A 293 -0.34 -17.13 -13.03
N TRP A 294 0.87 -16.72 -12.62
CA TRP A 294 1.70 -17.39 -11.61
C TRP A 294 1.58 -16.77 -10.20
N ILE A 295 0.67 -15.82 -10.01
CA ILE A 295 0.34 -15.21 -8.72
C ILE A 295 -1.01 -15.74 -8.23
N MET A 296 -1.10 -16.10 -6.95
CA MET A 296 -2.38 -16.30 -6.28
C MET A 296 -2.98 -14.92 -5.93
N THR A 297 -3.89 -14.43 -6.78
CA THR A 297 -4.51 -13.10 -6.65
C THR A 297 -5.75 -13.15 -5.74
N VAL A 298 -5.60 -12.71 -4.49
CA VAL A 298 -6.63 -12.86 -3.43
C VAL A 298 -7.55 -11.64 -3.34
N GLY A 299 -8.84 -11.85 -3.61
CA GLY A 299 -9.90 -10.86 -3.37
C GLY A 299 -10.39 -10.84 -1.90
N ALA A 300 -10.97 -9.71 -1.47
CA ALA A 300 -11.56 -9.58 -0.14
C ALA A 300 -13.04 -9.99 -0.14
N GLY A 301 -13.46 -10.75 0.88
CA GLY A 301 -14.85 -11.13 1.13
C GLY A 301 -15.30 -10.71 2.53
N THR A 302 -16.62 -10.60 2.73
CA THR A 302 -17.22 -10.37 4.05
C THR A 302 -17.37 -11.67 4.85
N LEU A 303 -17.83 -11.54 6.09
CA LEU A 303 -17.80 -12.54 7.15
C LEU A 303 -19.00 -12.35 8.08
N ASP A 304 -19.29 -13.32 8.94
CA ASP A 304 -20.56 -13.45 9.67
C ASP A 304 -20.77 -12.48 10.85
N ARG A 305 -19.70 -11.87 11.41
CA ARG A 305 -19.82 -10.88 12.51
C ARG A 305 -19.68 -9.44 12.04
N ASP A 306 -20.63 -8.63 12.45
CA ASP A 306 -20.71 -7.19 12.17
C ASP A 306 -20.41 -6.34 13.42
N PHE A 307 -20.25 -5.02 13.23
CA PHE A 307 -20.09 -4.02 14.29
C PHE A 307 -21.24 -2.99 14.24
N PRO A 308 -22.48 -3.41 14.57
CA PRO A 308 -23.67 -2.65 14.25
C PRO A 308 -23.78 -1.35 15.08
N ALA A 309 -24.08 -0.27 14.37
CA ALA A 309 -24.43 1.04 14.92
C ALA A 309 -25.70 1.57 14.24
N TYR A 310 -26.39 2.51 14.90
CA TYR A 310 -27.70 2.98 14.43
C TYR A 310 -27.80 4.51 14.50
N ALA A 311 -28.28 5.12 13.42
CA ALA A 311 -28.79 6.50 13.44
C ALA A 311 -30.32 6.47 13.49
N LEU A 312 -30.92 7.10 14.50
CA LEU A 312 -32.36 7.34 14.56
C LEU A 312 -32.61 8.82 14.26
N LEU A 313 -33.27 9.12 13.15
CA LEU A 313 -33.63 10.48 12.79
C LEU A 313 -34.93 10.91 13.48
N GLY A 314 -35.15 12.22 13.62
CA GLY A 314 -36.31 12.81 14.29
C GLY A 314 -37.67 12.56 13.63
N ASN A 315 -37.70 11.90 12.46
CA ASN A 315 -38.91 11.39 11.80
C ASN A 315 -39.17 9.89 12.06
N ASN A 316 -38.44 9.29 13.02
CA ASN A 316 -38.41 7.87 13.35
C ASN A 316 -37.78 6.94 12.30
N ASN A 317 -37.17 7.46 11.23
CA ASN A 317 -36.37 6.63 10.33
C ASN A 317 -35.11 6.14 11.07
N ARG A 318 -35.01 4.81 11.25
CA ARG A 318 -33.81 4.15 11.78
C ARG A 318 -32.96 3.63 10.64
N PHE A 319 -31.75 4.16 10.52
CA PHE A 319 -30.71 3.64 9.64
C PHE A 319 -29.82 2.67 10.42
N THR A 320 -29.67 1.46 9.88
CA THR A 320 -28.67 0.49 10.35
C THR A 320 -27.38 0.71 9.57
N GLY A 321 -26.27 0.68 10.29
CA GLY A 321 -24.93 0.89 9.76
C GLY A 321 -23.89 0.27 10.69
N VAL A 322 -22.63 0.69 10.55
CA VAL A 322 -21.49 0.11 11.27
C VAL A 322 -20.60 1.16 11.93
N SER A 323 -19.90 0.78 13.00
CA SER A 323 -18.93 1.65 13.70
C SER A 323 -18.04 0.87 14.68
N LEU A 324 -16.77 1.28 14.80
CA LEU A 324 -15.87 0.86 15.89
C LEU A 324 -15.61 2.00 16.91
N TYR A 325 -16.53 2.96 17.02
CA TYR A 325 -16.42 4.03 18.03
C TYR A 325 -16.63 3.49 19.46
N SER A 326 -15.54 3.27 20.18
CA SER A 326 -15.54 2.69 21.55
C SER A 326 -15.94 3.65 22.67
N GLY A 327 -16.34 4.89 22.35
CA GLY A 327 -16.74 5.88 23.34
C GLY A 327 -18.23 5.82 23.69
N THR A 328 -18.67 6.67 24.61
CA THR A 328 -20.10 6.81 24.92
C THR A 328 -20.86 7.38 23.71
N GLY A 329 -21.77 6.59 23.13
CA GLY A 329 -22.69 7.07 22.10
C GLY A 329 -23.61 8.19 22.59
N MET A 330 -24.22 8.91 21.65
CA MET A 330 -25.01 10.13 21.93
C MET A 330 -26.34 9.90 22.68
N GLY A 331 -26.71 8.64 22.92
CA GLY A 331 -27.94 8.24 23.58
C GLY A 331 -29.20 8.74 22.87
N ASN A 332 -30.27 8.95 23.62
CA ASN A 332 -31.57 9.36 23.08
C ASN A 332 -31.72 10.89 22.94
N LYS A 333 -30.62 11.65 22.97
CA LYS A 333 -30.68 13.12 22.89
C LYS A 333 -30.98 13.54 21.45
N GLN A 334 -32.09 14.24 21.24
CA GLN A 334 -32.39 14.84 19.94
C GLN A 334 -31.41 16.00 19.67
N LEU A 335 -30.80 15.99 18.49
CA LEU A 335 -29.75 16.91 18.06
C LEU A 335 -30.08 17.45 16.67
N GLY A 336 -29.58 18.65 16.34
CA GLY A 336 -29.66 19.17 14.98
C GLY A 336 -28.81 18.33 14.02
N LEU A 337 -29.31 18.09 12.81
CA LEU A 337 -28.59 17.43 11.72
C LEU A 337 -28.23 18.47 10.64
N VAL A 338 -27.03 18.37 10.08
CA VAL A 338 -26.52 19.25 9.01
C VAL A 338 -25.99 18.43 7.85
N TYR A 339 -26.32 18.86 6.64
CA TYR A 339 -25.74 18.40 5.38
C TYR A 339 -25.74 19.55 4.37
N ASN A 340 -24.70 19.70 3.57
CA ASN A 340 -24.41 20.95 2.86
C ASN A 340 -24.59 20.82 1.33
N LYS A 341 -25.82 20.49 0.89
CA LYS A 341 -26.21 20.34 -0.53
C LYS A 341 -25.84 21.60 -1.34
N GLY A 342 -24.66 21.57 -1.97
CA GLY A 342 -24.19 22.65 -2.85
C GLY A 342 -22.70 22.67 -3.15
N ASN A 343 -21.84 22.15 -2.27
CA ASN A 343 -20.39 22.14 -2.46
C ASN A 343 -19.81 20.74 -2.20
N SER A 344 -19.12 20.17 -3.19
CA SER A 344 -18.52 18.83 -3.12
C SER A 344 -17.50 18.70 -1.98
N SER A 345 -16.75 19.76 -1.67
CA SER A 345 -15.76 19.76 -0.58
C SER A 345 -16.40 19.65 0.80
N SER A 346 -17.53 20.32 1.04
CA SER A 346 -18.20 20.32 2.34
C SER A 346 -19.08 19.08 2.56
N ASN A 347 -19.70 18.57 1.50
CA ASN A 347 -20.30 17.23 1.49
C ASN A 347 -19.29 16.13 1.83
N LEU A 348 -18.09 16.20 1.26
CA LEU A 348 -17.00 15.27 1.59
C LEU A 348 -16.34 15.56 2.95
N CYS A 349 -16.73 16.62 3.66
CA CYS A 349 -16.12 17.03 4.94
C CYS A 349 -14.59 17.12 4.86
N LEU A 350 -14.07 17.75 3.79
CA LEU A 350 -12.63 17.98 3.60
C LEU A 350 -12.09 19.01 4.61
N PRO A 351 -10.79 18.98 4.97
CA PRO A 351 -10.18 19.97 5.85
C PRO A 351 -10.51 21.42 5.44
N GLY A 352 -11.02 22.21 6.40
CA GLY A 352 -11.42 23.61 6.17
C GLY A 352 -12.76 23.83 5.45
N SER A 353 -13.46 22.78 5.02
CA SER A 353 -14.73 22.91 4.26
C SER A 353 -16.00 23.09 5.11
N LEU A 354 -15.91 22.93 6.43
CA LEU A 354 -17.03 22.98 7.36
C LEU A 354 -17.04 24.28 8.16
N GLU A 355 -18.07 25.11 7.97
CA GLU A 355 -18.23 26.37 8.71
C GLU A 355 -18.68 26.12 10.17
N PRO A 356 -17.87 26.49 11.19
CA PRO A 356 -18.20 26.18 12.59
C PRO A 356 -19.50 26.81 13.09
N ALA A 357 -19.92 27.95 12.53
CA ALA A 357 -21.19 28.60 12.88
C ALA A 357 -22.42 27.73 12.56
N PHE A 358 -22.35 26.91 11.50
CA PHE A 358 -23.43 26.00 11.12
C PHE A 358 -23.29 24.62 11.75
N VAL A 359 -22.07 24.13 11.98
CA VAL A 359 -21.79 22.76 12.45
C VAL A 359 -21.74 22.60 13.97
N ARG A 360 -21.37 23.64 14.74
CA ARG A 360 -21.12 23.52 16.18
C ARG A 360 -22.31 22.97 16.95
N GLY A 361 -22.07 21.91 17.74
CA GLY A 361 -23.08 21.26 18.59
C GLY A 361 -24.10 20.40 17.85
N LYS A 362 -23.83 20.01 16.59
CA LYS A 362 -24.75 19.24 15.73
C LYS A 362 -24.12 17.97 15.19
N LEU A 363 -24.97 17.10 14.65
CA LEU A 363 -24.60 15.98 13.78
C LEU A 363 -24.31 16.49 12.37
N VAL A 364 -23.29 15.94 11.71
CA VAL A 364 -22.97 16.22 10.30
C VAL A 364 -23.11 14.94 9.48
N VAL A 365 -23.78 15.03 8.32
CA VAL A 365 -23.72 13.98 7.30
C VAL A 365 -22.55 14.29 6.37
N CYS A 366 -21.68 13.31 6.15
CA CYS A 366 -20.55 13.38 5.24
C CYS A 366 -20.65 12.26 4.21
N ASP A 367 -20.36 12.56 2.94
CA ASP A 367 -20.36 11.56 1.86
C ASP A 367 -19.03 10.78 1.81
N ARG A 368 -19.10 9.48 1.51
CA ARG A 368 -17.94 8.66 1.17
C ARG A 368 -17.37 9.06 -0.20
N GLY A 369 -16.05 9.24 -0.26
CA GLY A 369 -15.34 9.67 -1.48
C GLY A 369 -13.83 9.62 -1.30
N ILE A 370 -13.12 10.56 -1.94
CA ILE A 370 -11.66 10.50 -2.17
C ILE A 370 -10.75 10.56 -0.92
N ASN A 371 -11.26 11.02 0.21
CA ASN A 371 -10.48 11.25 1.43
C ASN A 371 -10.91 10.31 2.57
N ALA A 372 -10.04 10.11 3.57
CA ALA A 372 -10.17 9.01 4.52
C ALA A 372 -11.43 9.09 5.38
N ARG A 373 -12.12 7.96 5.56
CA ARG A 373 -13.40 7.87 6.28
C ARG A 373 -13.30 8.31 7.74
N VAL A 374 -12.15 8.10 8.39
CA VAL A 374 -11.87 8.57 9.76
C VAL A 374 -11.49 10.06 9.81
N GLU A 375 -10.76 10.57 8.80
CA GLU A 375 -10.35 11.99 8.71
C GLU A 375 -11.56 12.92 8.70
N LYS A 376 -12.63 12.57 7.99
CA LYS A 376 -13.93 13.28 8.00
C LYS A 376 -14.43 13.51 9.43
N GLY A 377 -14.27 12.52 10.30
CA GLY A 377 -14.62 12.61 11.73
C GLY A 377 -13.73 13.58 12.51
N ALA A 378 -12.45 13.71 12.17
CA ALA A 378 -11.58 14.76 12.72
C ALA A 378 -12.06 16.15 12.28
N VAL A 379 -12.32 16.34 10.97
CA VAL A 379 -12.79 17.64 10.44
C VAL A 379 -14.12 18.06 11.07
N VAL A 380 -15.07 17.13 11.24
CA VAL A 380 -16.34 17.40 11.94
C VAL A 380 -16.12 17.78 13.40
N ARG A 381 -15.27 17.03 14.14
CA ARG A 381 -14.91 17.34 15.54
C ARG A 381 -14.27 18.72 15.67
N ASP A 382 -13.34 19.04 14.79
CA ASP A 382 -12.51 20.26 14.86
C ASP A 382 -13.31 21.51 14.43
N ALA A 383 -14.35 21.33 13.58
CA ALA A 383 -15.39 22.34 13.35
C ALA A 383 -16.39 22.50 14.53
N GLY A 384 -16.28 21.69 15.58
CA GLY A 384 -17.14 21.69 16.76
C GLY A 384 -18.42 20.85 16.65
N GLY A 385 -18.52 19.99 15.63
CA GLY A 385 -19.58 18.97 15.51
C GLY A 385 -19.40 17.87 16.55
N ILE A 386 -20.51 17.23 16.94
CA ILE A 386 -20.55 16.27 18.07
C ILE A 386 -20.80 14.82 17.66
N GLY A 387 -21.01 14.57 16.35
CA GLY A 387 -21.11 13.25 15.77
C GLY A 387 -21.27 13.30 14.25
N MET A 388 -21.09 12.16 13.59
CA MET A 388 -21.07 12.07 12.12
C MET A 388 -21.90 10.89 11.59
N ILE A 389 -22.65 11.10 10.51
CA ILE A 389 -23.20 10.01 9.69
C ILE A 389 -22.39 9.98 8.40
N LEU A 390 -21.68 8.88 8.14
CA LEU A 390 -20.94 8.68 6.90
C LEU A 390 -21.83 7.93 5.91
N ALA A 391 -22.35 8.63 4.90
CA ALA A 391 -23.22 8.04 3.88
C ALA A 391 -22.39 7.53 2.70
N ASN A 392 -22.65 6.30 2.26
CA ASN A 392 -22.15 5.82 0.97
C ASN A 392 -22.79 6.60 -0.19
N THR A 393 -22.01 6.79 -1.25
CA THR A 393 -22.50 7.29 -2.54
C THR A 393 -22.94 6.13 -3.44
N GLU A 394 -23.67 6.41 -4.52
CA GLU A 394 -24.12 5.40 -5.49
C GLU A 394 -22.95 4.57 -6.07
N ALA A 395 -21.74 5.15 -6.16
CA ALA A 395 -20.52 4.46 -6.57
C ALA A 395 -19.92 3.50 -5.51
N SER A 396 -20.28 3.66 -4.22
CA SER A 396 -19.91 2.75 -3.13
C SER A 396 -21.02 1.73 -2.79
N GLY A 397 -22.23 1.94 -3.30
CA GLY A 397 -23.39 1.06 -3.08
C GLY A 397 -23.72 0.85 -1.60
N GLU A 398 -24.12 -0.37 -1.24
CA GLU A 398 -24.47 -0.76 0.13
C GLU A 398 -23.27 -1.33 0.92
N GLU A 399 -22.03 -1.19 0.45
CA GLU A 399 -20.84 -1.75 1.12
C GLU A 399 -20.54 -1.01 2.44
N LEU A 400 -20.75 -1.68 3.57
CA LEU A 400 -20.45 -1.17 4.90
C LEU A 400 -19.04 -1.58 5.34
N VAL A 401 -18.24 -0.60 5.77
CA VAL A 401 -16.91 -0.82 6.36
C VAL A 401 -16.88 -0.14 7.72
N ALA A 402 -16.57 -0.90 8.77
CA ALA A 402 -16.56 -0.40 10.15
C ALA A 402 -15.20 0.24 10.47
N ASP A 403 -15.18 1.57 10.58
CA ASP A 403 -13.97 2.32 10.97
C ASP A 403 -13.97 2.71 12.46
N SER A 404 -12.77 2.85 13.03
CA SER A 404 -12.56 3.42 14.37
C SER A 404 -12.59 4.95 14.30
N HIS A 405 -13.76 5.55 14.51
CA HIS A 405 -13.94 7.00 14.43
C HIS A 405 -13.46 7.76 15.69
N LEU A 406 -13.15 9.04 15.53
CA LEU A 406 -12.66 9.95 16.60
C LEU A 406 -13.79 10.66 17.37
N LEU A 407 -15.05 10.47 16.95
CA LEU A 407 -16.27 10.98 17.56
C LEU A 407 -17.42 9.97 17.33
N PRO A 408 -18.57 10.08 18.03
CA PRO A 408 -19.71 9.22 17.81
C PRO A 408 -20.17 9.25 16.35
N ALA A 409 -19.99 8.14 15.64
CA ALA A 409 -20.28 8.07 14.21
C ALA A 409 -20.81 6.70 13.78
N VAL A 410 -21.48 6.67 12.63
CA VAL A 410 -21.97 5.46 11.96
C VAL A 410 -21.84 5.59 10.45
N ALA A 411 -21.30 4.56 9.80
CA ALA A 411 -21.28 4.43 8.34
C ALA A 411 -22.54 3.70 7.85
N VAL A 412 -23.21 4.22 6.83
CA VAL A 412 -24.50 3.72 6.30
C VAL A 412 -24.46 3.56 4.77
N GLY A 413 -25.29 2.66 4.25
CA GLY A 413 -25.37 2.33 2.82
C GLY A 413 -25.87 3.48 1.93
N GLY A 414 -25.85 3.25 0.61
CA GLY A 414 -26.25 4.21 -0.42
C GLY A 414 -27.75 4.56 -0.44
N ARG A 415 -28.59 3.84 0.31
CA ARG A 415 -29.96 4.25 0.62
C ARG A 415 -29.97 5.63 1.29
N ARG A 416 -30.37 6.64 0.50
CA ARG A 416 -30.34 8.07 0.86
C ARG A 416 -30.89 8.33 2.26
N VAL A 417 -30.06 8.95 3.08
CA VAL A 417 -30.37 9.36 4.46
C VAL A 417 -31.33 10.57 4.50
N ILE A 418 -31.33 11.36 3.42
CA ILE A 418 -31.81 12.77 3.29
C ILE A 418 -32.01 13.19 1.81
#